data_AF-A0A0M1JQV5-F1
#
_entry.id   AF-A0A0M1JQV5-F1
#
_cell.length_a   1.000
_cell.length_b   1.000
_cell.length_c   1.000
_cell.angle_alpha   90.00
_cell.angle_beta   90.00
_cell.angle_gamma   90.00
#
_symmetry.space_group_name_H-M   'P 1'
#
loop_
_entity.id
_entity.type
_entity.pdbx_description
1 polymer ?
#
loop_
_entity_poly.entity_id
_entity_poly.type
_entity_poly.pdbx_seq_one_letter_code
_entity_poly.pdbx_strand_id
1 'polypeptide(L)' 'MTEINDRKIDEIDTAFAQGILIDQAIKEAIEKAVWEHKQVGNPVATWRDGKVVWISPEELKIKPEN' A
#
# COMPACT_ATOMS: atom_id res chain seq x y z
N MET A 1 -26.20 -14.99 -29.42
CA MET A 1 -24.82 -14.91 -29.96
C MET A 1 -24.04 -14.12 -28.93
N THR A 2 -23.37 -14.80 -28.01
CA THR A 2 -22.64 -14.16 -26.93
C THR A 2 -21.19 -14.05 -27.41
N GLU A 3 -20.71 -12.84 -27.64
CA GLU A 3 -19.28 -12.60 -27.85
C GLU A 3 -18.56 -13.04 -26.58
N ILE A 4 -17.85 -14.16 -26.66
CA ILE A 4 -16.88 -14.55 -25.65
C ILE A 4 -15.70 -13.59 -25.86
N ASN A 5 -15.50 -12.70 -24.90
CA ASN A 5 -14.39 -11.75 -24.87
C ASN A 5 -13.07 -12.53 -24.83
N ASP A 6 -12.46 -12.72 -26.00
CA ASP A 6 -11.20 -13.46 -26.22
C ASP A 6 -9.98 -12.61 -25.84
N ARG A 7 -10.08 -11.88 -24.72
CA ARG A 7 -8.97 -11.12 -24.15
C ARG A 7 -7.94 -12.14 -23.62
N LYS A 8 -6.75 -12.12 -24.20
CA LYS A 8 -5.58 -12.80 -23.63
C LYS A 8 -5.28 -12.19 -22.26
N ILE A 9 -5.32 -13.03 -21.21
CA ILE A 9 -4.85 -12.69 -19.86
C ILE A 9 -3.37 -12.30 -19.97
N ASP A 10 -3.02 -11.12 -19.47
CA ASP A 10 -1.64 -10.64 -19.43
C ASP A 10 -1.01 -10.77 -18.03
N GLU A 11 0.22 -10.27 -17.90
CA GLU A 11 0.97 -10.34 -16.65
C GLU A 11 0.34 -9.50 -15.54
N ILE A 12 -0.30 -8.39 -15.89
CA ILE A 12 -0.99 -7.51 -14.94
C ILE A 12 -2.23 -8.25 -14.42
N ASP A 13 -3.05 -8.81 -15.31
CA ASP A 13 -4.21 -9.63 -14.93
C ASP A 13 -3.80 -10.78 -13.99
N THR A 14 -2.67 -11.41 -14.27
CA THR A 14 -2.12 -12.50 -13.44
C THR A 14 -1.66 -12.00 -12.08
N ALA A 15 -0.96 -10.87 -12.00
CA ALA A 15 -0.51 -10.27 -10.76
C ALA A 15 -1.70 -9.86 -9.86
N PHE A 16 -2.77 -9.33 -10.46
CA PHE A 16 -4.01 -9.01 -9.75
C PHE A 16 -4.74 -10.26 -9.26
N ALA A 17 -4.78 -11.33 -10.06
CA ALA A 17 -5.41 -12.58 -9.65
C ALA A 17 -4.64 -13.29 -8.51
N GLN A 18 -3.31 -13.18 -8.50
CA GLN A 18 -2.46 -13.75 -7.45
C GLN A 18 -2.42 -12.90 -6.18
N GLY A 19 -2.57 -11.58 -6.29
CA GLY A 19 -2.58 -10.62 -5.17
C GLY A 19 -1.22 -10.36 -4.53
N ILE A 20 -0.33 -11.36 -4.48
CA ILE A 20 0.93 -11.32 -3.72
C ILE A 20 1.88 -10.21 -4.18
N LEU A 21 2.12 -10.08 -5.49
CA LEU A 21 3.06 -9.07 -6.02
C LEU A 21 2.55 -7.65 -5.82
N ILE A 22 1.23 -7.47 -5.91
CA ILE A 22 0.58 -6.17 -5.73
C ILE A 22 0.56 -5.79 -4.26
N ASP A 23 0.22 -6.73 -3.37
CA ASP A 23 0.23 -6.52 -1.93
C ASP A 23 1.63 -6.11 -1.45
N GLN A 24 2.67 -6.78 -1.94
CA GLN A 24 4.05 -6.46 -1.61
C GLN A 24 4.44 -5.06 -2.10
N ALA A 25 4.13 -4.72 -3.36
CA ALA A 25 4.42 -3.40 -3.91
C ALA A 25 3.68 -2.27 -3.17
N ILE A 26 2.42 -2.50 -2.78
CA ILE A 26 1.64 -1.55 -1.99
C ILE A 26 2.26 -1.39 -0.60
N LYS A 27 2.65 -2.49 0.05
CA LYS A 27 3.28 -2.46 1.37
C LYS A 27 4.58 -1.63 1.33
N GLU A 28 5.47 -1.89 0.38
CA GLU A 28 6.73 -1.15 0.20
C GLU A 28 6.46 0.35 -0.04
N ALA A 29 5.48 0.67 -0.88
CA ALA A 29 5.10 2.05 -1.15
C ALA A 29 4.56 2.77 0.09
N ILE A 30 3.72 2.11 0.89
CA ILE A 30 3.20 2.66 2.15
C ILE A 30 4.35 2.86 3.14
N GLU A 31 5.24 1.89 3.29
CA GLU A 31 6.36 1.97 4.21
C GLU A 31 7.29 3.14 3.85
N LYS A 32 7.60 3.31 2.57
CA LYS A 32 8.36 4.46 2.08
C LYS A 32 7.66 5.79 2.40
N ALA A 33 6.37 5.92 2.11
CA ALA A 33 5.63 7.15 2.36
C ALA A 33 5.58 7.51 3.86
N VAL A 34 5.35 6.52 4.72
CA VAL A 34 5.35 6.72 6.18
C VAL A 34 6.74 7.11 6.69
N TRP A 35 7.80 6.54 6.12
CA TRP A 35 9.17 6.94 6.43
C TRP A 35 9.46 8.39 6.02
N GLU A 36 9.07 8.80 4.81
CA GLU A 36 9.23 10.18 4.34
C GLU A 36 8.49 11.18 5.25
N HIS A 37 7.26 10.87 5.63
CA HIS A 37 6.47 11.68 6.58
C HIS A 37 7.20 11.85 7.91
N LYS A 38 7.76 10.76 8.45
CA LYS A 38 8.53 10.80 9.69
C LYS A 38 9.73 11.75 9.58
N GLN A 39 10.47 11.70 8.48
CA GLN A 39 11.69 12.50 8.29
C GLN A 39 11.44 14.01 8.22
N VAL A 40 10.28 14.42 7.72
CA VAL A 40 9.89 15.84 7.62
C VAL A 40 8.99 16.31 8.75
N GLY A 41 8.75 15.47 9.76
CA GLY A 41 7.91 15.83 10.91
C GLY A 41 6.41 15.86 10.63
N ASN A 42 5.95 15.21 9.56
CA ASN A 42 4.53 15.15 9.20
C ASN A 42 3.84 13.97 9.91
N PRO A 43 2.71 14.20 10.62
CA PRO A 43 1.93 13.11 11.19
C PRO A 43 1.23 12.28 10.11
N VAL A 44 0.82 11.07 10.48
CA VAL A 44 0.05 10.16 9.61
C VAL A 44 -1.29 9.84 10.28
N ALA A 45 -2.38 9.90 9.52
CA ALA A 45 -3.68 9.46 10.01
C ALA A 45 -3.82 7.94 9.86
N THR A 46 -4.39 7.30 10.88
CA THR A 46 -4.80 5.89 10.84
C THR A 46 -6.25 5.76 11.29
N TRP A 47 -6.89 4.64 10.95
CA TRP A 47 -8.18 4.27 11.48
C TRP A 47 -7.99 3.34 12.68
N ARG A 48 -8.51 3.71 13.86
CA ARG A 48 -8.47 2.88 15.07
C ARG A 48 -9.77 3.05 15.83
N ASP A 49 -10.41 1.94 16.18
CA ASP A 49 -11.65 1.91 16.98
C ASP A 49 -12.77 2.81 16.41
N GLY A 50 -12.97 2.77 15.09
CA GLY A 50 -14.06 3.50 14.43
C GLY A 50 -13.83 5.01 14.28
N LYS A 51 -12.61 5.50 14.50
CA LYS A 51 -12.25 6.91 14.37
C LYS A 51 -10.91 7.09 13.68
N VAL A 52 -10.74 8.28 13.10
CA VAL A 52 -9.45 8.76 12.61
C VAL A 52 -8.59 9.16 13.82
N VAL A 53 -7.37 8.62 13.88
CA VAL A 53 -6.36 8.91 14.88
C VAL A 53 -5.09 9.38 14.18
N TRP A 54 -4.55 10.52 14.60
CA TRP A 54 -3.26 11.01 14.11
C TRP A 54 -2.13 10.40 14.92
N ILE A 55 -1.12 9.85 14.24
CA ILE A 55 0.11 9.33 14.83
C ILE A 55 1.20 10.36 14.57
N SER A 56 1.88 10.78 15.63
CA SER A 56 3.01 11.71 15.53
C SER A 56 4.23 11.04 14.89
N PRO A 57 5.13 11.81 14.23
CA PRO A 57 6.37 11.28 13.65
C PRO A 57 7.20 10.43 14.63
N GLU A 58 7.23 10.85 15.90
CA GLU A 58 8.02 10.23 16.98
C GLU A 58 7.50 8.82 17.34
N GLU A 59 6.19 8.61 17.19
CA GLU A 59 5.53 7.33 17.50
C GLU A 59 5.60 6.33 16.35
N LEU A 60 5.96 6.77 15.13
CA LEU A 60 6.08 5.90 13.96
C LEU A 60 7.31 4.98 14.10
N LYS A 61 7.06 3.69 14.34
CA LYS A 61 8.08 2.63 14.45
C LYS A 61 8.48 2.04 13.10
N ILE A 62 8.80 2.91 12.14
CA ILE A 62 9.27 2.49 10.81
C ILE A 62 10.78 2.68 10.67
N LYS A 63 11.41 1.80 9.90
CA LYS A 63 12.82 1.87 9.48
C LYS A 63 12.85 1.78 7.95
N PRO A 64 13.78 2.45 7.26
CA PRO A 64 13.93 2.22 5.82
C PRO A 64 14.31 0.74 5.59
N GLU A 65 13.69 0.11 4.60
CA GLU A 65 14.21 -1.13 4.05
C GLU A 65 15.57 -0.84 3.38
N ASN A 66 16.57 -1.68 3.63
CA ASN A 66 17.94 -1.54 3.11
C ASN A 66 18.00 -1.86 1.62
#